data_AF-A0A351PI53-F1
#
_entry.id   AF-A0A351PI53-F1
#
_cell.length_a   1.000
_cell.length_b   1.000
_cell.length_c   1.000
_cell.angle_alpha   90.00
_cell.angle_beta   90.00
_cell.angle_gamma   90.00
#
_symmetry.space_group_name_H-M   'P 1'
#
loop_
_entity.id
_entity.type
_entity.pdbx_description
1 polymer ?
#
loop_
_entity_poly.entity_id
_entity_poly.type
_entity_poly.pdbx_seq_one_letter_code
_entity_poly.pdbx_strand_id
1 'polypeptide(L)'
;MNLIQCVNGHYYDGDRFSSCPHCKGGAASSSEESVTISYDSTANPTVDTGAAASSPTIKEVTSNQNTANTNAAVKLSTAPTAPIVQPLDDATPKTVRLYETEMEIEPVVGWLVALSGKAKGKSYMLKAGPNFIGRDSSMNVSITEDNTVSRNKHAVVIYDPKSRRFFALPGESRALFYVDDEVVLNNVEVKDRQLLTVGETKLMLVAFCNEKFAWEDLKEDKDE
;
A
#
# COMPACT_ATOMS: atom_id res chain seq x y z
N MET A 1 10.44 -30.80 -5.79
CA MET A 1 9.51 -29.84 -6.40
C MET A 1 9.91 -29.67 -7.85
N ASN A 2 9.39 -30.55 -8.69
CA ASN A 2 9.62 -30.52 -10.13
C ASN A 2 8.64 -29.52 -10.76
N LEU A 3 9.01 -28.24 -10.78
CA LEU A 3 8.16 -27.19 -11.35
C LEU A 3 8.25 -27.21 -12.88
N ILE A 4 7.14 -27.51 -13.55
CA ILE A 4 7.03 -27.56 -15.00
C ILE A 4 6.01 -26.55 -15.52
N GLN A 5 6.26 -26.01 -16.72
CA GLN A 5 5.41 -25.02 -17.35
C GLN A 5 4.54 -25.67 -18.43
N CYS A 6 3.23 -25.43 -18.40
CA CYS A 6 2.33 -25.90 -19.44
C CYS A 6 2.41 -25.05 -20.72
N VAL A 7 1.79 -25.52 -21.81
CA VAL A 7 1.72 -24.80 -23.10
C VAL A 7 1.06 -23.42 -23.02
N ASN A 8 0.22 -23.17 -22.00
CA ASN A 8 -0.44 -21.89 -21.76
C ASN A 8 0.32 -21.00 -20.75
N GLY A 9 1.54 -21.39 -20.36
CA GLY A 9 2.43 -20.54 -19.56
C GLY A 9 2.32 -20.69 -18.03
N HIS A 10 1.39 -21.48 -17.50
CA HIS A 10 1.28 -21.73 -16.05
C HIS A 10 2.35 -22.69 -15.52
N TYR A 11 2.93 -22.38 -14.36
CA TYR A 11 3.83 -23.27 -13.62
C TYR A 11 3.05 -24.15 -12.63
N TYR A 12 3.36 -25.44 -12.58
CA TYR A 12 2.77 -26.39 -11.64
C TYR A 12 3.78 -27.49 -11.25
N ASP A 13 3.53 -28.19 -10.15
CA ASP A 13 4.39 -29.28 -9.68
C ASP A 13 4.07 -30.57 -10.45
N GLY A 14 5.00 -31.01 -11.30
CA GLY A 14 4.90 -32.21 -12.13
C GLY A 14 4.97 -33.51 -11.33
N ASP A 15 5.44 -33.46 -10.08
CA ASP A 15 5.41 -34.62 -9.18
C ASP A 15 4.01 -34.80 -8.56
N ARG A 16 3.20 -33.73 -8.52
CA ARG A 16 1.83 -33.74 -7.93
C ARG A 16 0.73 -33.81 -8.96
N PHE A 17 0.93 -33.25 -10.15
CA PHE A 17 -0.11 -33.17 -11.18
C PHE A 17 0.43 -33.65 -12.52
N SER A 18 -0.27 -34.61 -13.15
CA SER A 18 0.07 -35.13 -14.48
C SER A 18 -0.32 -34.17 -15.62
N SER A 19 -1.09 -33.12 -15.35
CA SER A 19 -1.47 -32.09 -16.30
C SER A 19 -1.74 -30.75 -15.59
N CYS A 20 -1.68 -29.65 -16.32
CA CYS A 20 -1.83 -28.32 -15.75
C CYS A 20 -3.25 -28.11 -15.18
N PRO A 21 -3.39 -27.89 -13.86
CA PRO A 21 -4.70 -27.69 -13.24
C PRO A 21 -5.36 -26.36 -13.64
N HIS A 22 -4.60 -25.42 -14.21
CA HIS A 22 -5.08 -24.08 -14.55
C HIS A 22 -5.56 -23.94 -16.02
N CYS A 23 -5.40 -24.97 -16.86
CA CYS A 23 -5.68 -24.86 -18.31
C CYS A 23 -7.12 -25.11 -18.75
N LYS A 24 -8.00 -25.67 -17.91
CA LYS A 24 -9.35 -26.10 -18.34
C LYS A 24 -10.54 -25.48 -17.59
N GLY A 25 -10.36 -24.37 -16.87
CA GLY A 25 -11.52 -23.63 -16.34
C GLY A 25 -11.18 -22.40 -15.50
N GLY A 26 -11.72 -21.25 -15.93
CA GLY A 26 -12.22 -20.11 -15.14
C GLY A 26 -11.35 -19.49 -14.04
N ALA A 27 -11.11 -18.18 -14.14
CA ALA A 27 -10.37 -17.38 -13.16
C ALA A 27 -11.05 -17.31 -11.77
N ALA A 28 -10.20 -17.50 -10.74
CA ALA A 28 -10.24 -17.02 -9.35
C ALA A 28 -11.39 -17.45 -8.42
N SER A 29 -11.06 -18.33 -7.45
CA SER A 29 -10.95 -18.00 -6.02
C SER A 29 -11.06 -19.27 -5.17
N SER A 30 -10.43 -19.26 -4.00
CA SER A 30 -10.62 -20.19 -2.88
C SER A 30 -12.08 -20.60 -2.70
N SER A 31 -12.32 -21.91 -2.73
CA SER A 31 -13.53 -22.61 -2.27
C SER A 31 -13.85 -22.21 -0.82
N GLU A 32 -15.11 -22.10 -0.41
CA GLU A 32 -16.00 -23.24 -0.18
C GLU A 32 -17.42 -23.14 -0.78
N GLU A 33 -17.83 -24.31 -1.32
CA GLU A 33 -19.16 -24.92 -1.48
C GLU A 33 -20.27 -24.21 -2.29
N SER A 34 -20.53 -24.65 -3.54
CA SER A 34 -21.51 -25.69 -3.98
C SER A 34 -22.92 -25.08 -4.19
N VAL A 35 -23.74 -25.29 -5.23
CA VAL A 35 -24.03 -26.39 -6.18
C VAL A 35 -24.56 -25.78 -7.50
N THR A 36 -24.61 -26.60 -8.55
CA THR A 36 -24.64 -26.35 -10.00
C THR A 36 -26.02 -26.16 -10.71
N ILE A 37 -25.93 -25.51 -11.89
CA ILE A 37 -26.72 -25.54 -13.17
C ILE A 37 -28.04 -24.74 -13.31
N SER A 38 -28.02 -23.91 -14.37
CA SER A 38 -29.03 -23.01 -14.94
C SER A 38 -30.05 -23.68 -15.88
N TYR A 39 -31.24 -23.07 -15.99
CA TYR A 39 -31.93 -22.86 -17.28
C TYR A 39 -32.88 -21.65 -17.14
N ASP A 40 -32.66 -20.60 -17.94
CA ASP A 40 -33.58 -19.48 -18.13
C ASP A 40 -34.17 -19.59 -19.55
N SER A 41 -35.49 -19.58 -19.62
CA SER A 41 -36.24 -19.21 -20.82
C SER A 41 -37.58 -18.63 -20.38
N THR A 42 -37.59 -17.30 -20.29
CA THR A 42 -38.63 -16.37 -20.75
C THR A 42 -40.08 -16.57 -20.27
N ALA A 43 -40.58 -15.48 -19.67
CA ALA A 43 -41.96 -14.97 -19.68
C ALA A 43 -42.91 -15.41 -18.55
N ASN A 44 -43.41 -14.41 -17.84
CA ASN A 44 -44.71 -14.36 -17.16
C ASN A 44 -45.37 -13.03 -17.62
N PRO A 45 -46.71 -12.85 -17.71
CA PRO A 45 -47.63 -13.14 -16.60
C PRO A 45 -49.05 -13.67 -16.95
N THR A 46 -49.70 -14.19 -15.89
CA THR A 46 -51.16 -14.23 -15.56
C THR A 46 -52.10 -15.10 -16.39
N VAL A 47 -52.88 -16.02 -15.77
CA VAL A 47 -54.31 -15.88 -15.39
C VAL A 47 -54.71 -16.96 -14.35
N ASP A 48 -55.54 -16.51 -13.41
CA ASP A 48 -56.37 -17.15 -12.38
C ASP A 48 -57.20 -18.41 -12.79
N THR A 49 -57.35 -19.40 -11.89
CA THR A 49 -58.63 -19.96 -11.37
C THR A 49 -58.48 -21.27 -10.57
N GLY A 50 -59.09 -21.32 -9.38
CA GLY A 50 -59.93 -22.46 -8.93
C GLY A 50 -59.40 -23.47 -7.89
N ALA A 51 -59.82 -23.28 -6.63
CA ALA A 51 -60.38 -24.23 -5.62
C ALA A 51 -59.79 -25.68 -5.48
N ALA A 52 -59.59 -26.30 -4.30
CA ALA A 52 -60.34 -26.27 -3.05
C ALA A 52 -59.57 -26.96 -1.88
N ALA A 53 -59.93 -26.58 -0.64
CA ALA A 53 -59.98 -27.34 0.63
C ALA A 53 -58.75 -28.17 1.08
N SER A 54 -58.14 -27.93 2.24
CA SER A 54 -58.73 -28.24 3.56
C SER A 54 -57.95 -27.58 4.72
N SER A 55 -58.67 -27.14 5.77
CA SER A 55 -58.19 -26.66 7.09
C SER A 55 -57.95 -27.84 8.07
N PRO A 56 -57.55 -27.71 9.38
CA PRO A 56 -57.24 -26.53 10.20
C PRO A 56 -56.03 -26.62 11.20
N THR A 57 -55.60 -25.45 11.71
CA THR A 57 -55.19 -25.00 13.08
C THR A 57 -54.49 -25.92 14.10
N ILE A 58 -53.39 -25.45 14.74
CA ILE A 58 -53.07 -25.35 16.21
C ILE A 58 -51.81 -24.46 16.36
N LYS A 59 -51.90 -23.22 16.90
CA LYS A 59 -51.70 -22.72 18.28
C LYS A 59 -50.27 -22.76 18.88
N GLU A 60 -49.83 -21.54 19.16
CA GLU A 60 -48.94 -21.01 20.20
C GLU A 60 -48.88 -21.79 21.54
N VAL A 61 -47.71 -21.76 22.22
CA VAL A 61 -47.45 -21.69 23.70
C VAL A 61 -46.03 -22.25 23.99
N THR A 62 -45.03 -21.43 24.34
CA THR A 62 -44.53 -21.05 25.69
C THR A 62 -43.71 -22.12 26.46
N SER A 63 -42.58 -21.67 27.04
CA SER A 63 -41.93 -22.15 28.30
C SER A 63 -41.24 -23.53 28.26
N ASN A 64 -40.20 -23.88 29.03
CA ASN A 64 -39.27 -23.21 29.94
C ASN A 64 -38.22 -24.27 30.38
N GLN A 65 -36.98 -23.81 30.63
CA GLN A 65 -36.11 -24.12 31.79
C GLN A 65 -35.34 -25.46 31.95
N ASN A 66 -34.03 -25.22 32.19
CA ASN A 66 -33.08 -25.82 33.15
C ASN A 66 -32.49 -27.21 32.83
N THR A 67 -31.18 -27.48 33.00
CA THR A 67 -30.38 -27.22 34.23
C THR A 67 -28.86 -27.41 33.97
N ALA A 68 -28.03 -26.59 34.66
CA ALA A 68 -26.70 -26.88 35.24
C ALA A 68 -25.50 -27.28 34.34
N ASN A 69 -24.22 -27.03 34.65
CA ASN A 69 -23.48 -26.11 35.52
C ASN A 69 -21.99 -26.46 35.25
N THR A 70 -21.07 -25.50 35.13
CA THR A 70 -19.68 -25.54 35.67
C THR A 70 -18.85 -24.37 35.13
N ASN A 71 -18.26 -23.64 36.07
CA ASN A 71 -17.42 -22.47 35.87
C ASN A 71 -15.98 -22.86 35.48
N ALA A 72 -15.38 -22.11 34.57
CA ALA A 72 -13.94 -21.85 34.58
C ALA A 72 -13.69 -20.39 34.18
N ALA A 73 -13.18 -19.63 35.15
CA ALA A 73 -12.91 -18.21 35.06
C ALA A 73 -11.73 -17.90 34.15
N VAL A 74 -11.84 -16.88 33.29
CA VAL A 74 -10.68 -16.17 32.74
C VAL A 74 -10.80 -14.70 33.17
N LYS A 75 -9.87 -14.30 34.02
CA LYS A 75 -9.80 -12.97 34.63
C LYS A 75 -9.43 -11.92 33.58
N LEU A 76 -10.31 -10.93 33.44
CA LEU A 76 -10.00 -9.63 32.86
C LEU A 76 -9.32 -8.79 33.95
N SER A 77 -8.12 -8.28 33.70
CA SER A 77 -7.45 -7.32 34.58
C SER A 77 -7.23 -6.00 33.84
N THR A 78 -8.14 -5.06 34.06
CA THR A 78 -7.85 -3.63 34.28
C THR A 78 -6.92 -3.51 35.51
N ALA A 79 -5.98 -2.55 35.64
CA ALA A 79 -6.16 -1.10 35.66
C ALA A 79 -4.75 -0.40 35.70
N PRO A 80 -4.65 0.95 35.77
CA PRO A 80 -3.60 1.80 35.19
C PRO A 80 -2.50 2.23 36.17
N THR A 81 -1.35 2.71 35.64
CA THR A 81 -0.43 3.60 36.37
C THR A 81 0.26 4.60 35.41
N ALA A 82 0.31 5.86 35.86
CA ALA A 82 0.81 7.08 35.24
C ALA A 82 2.24 7.02 34.64
N PRO A 83 2.61 7.94 33.73
CA PRO A 83 3.94 8.00 33.15
C PRO A 83 4.96 8.44 34.22
N ILE A 84 5.93 7.59 34.49
CA ILE A 84 7.12 7.94 35.25
C ILE A 84 8.01 8.75 34.30
N VAL A 85 8.15 10.05 34.57
CA VAL A 85 9.21 10.87 33.97
C VAL A 85 10.53 10.37 34.55
N GLN A 86 11.27 9.58 33.77
CA GLN A 86 12.68 9.32 34.02
C GLN A 86 13.49 10.26 33.13
N PRO A 87 14.57 10.89 33.62
CA PRO A 87 15.54 11.53 32.74
C PRO A 87 16.17 10.42 31.89
N LEU A 88 15.86 10.40 30.59
CA LEU A 88 16.55 9.51 29.67
C LEU A 88 17.97 10.07 29.49
N ASP A 89 18.94 9.40 30.08
CA ASP A 89 20.35 9.58 29.73
C ASP A 89 20.51 9.29 28.23
N ASP A 90 21.02 10.30 27.50
CA ASP A 90 21.15 10.39 26.04
C ASP A 90 22.29 9.49 25.50
N ALA A 91 22.20 8.18 25.77
CA ALA A 91 23.16 7.17 25.32
C ALA A 91 22.48 6.05 24.51
N THR A 92 21.40 6.38 23.79
CA THR A 92 20.96 5.51 22.69
C THR A 92 21.88 5.76 21.50
N PRO A 93 22.44 4.73 20.84
CA PRO A 93 23.16 4.93 19.60
C PRO A 93 22.15 5.45 18.56
N LYS A 94 22.14 6.77 18.36
CA LYS A 94 21.44 7.39 17.24
C LYS A 94 21.99 6.74 15.99
N THR A 95 21.13 6.14 15.17
CA THR A 95 21.53 5.63 13.86
C THR A 95 21.90 6.83 13.01
N VAL A 96 23.19 7.18 13.02
CA VAL A 96 23.75 8.23 12.18
C VAL A 96 23.53 7.82 10.74
N ARG A 97 22.89 8.68 9.96
CA ARG A 97 22.69 8.40 8.53
C ARG A 97 24.07 8.42 7.88
N LEU A 98 24.40 7.41 7.07
CA LEU A 98 25.70 7.34 6.36
C LEU A 98 25.97 8.59 5.49
N TYR A 99 24.93 9.35 5.18
CA TYR A 99 24.95 10.57 4.37
C TYR A 99 24.67 11.85 5.18
N GLU A 100 24.73 11.80 6.51
CA GLU A 100 24.69 13.01 7.33
C GLU A 100 25.93 13.85 6.99
N THR A 101 25.67 14.93 6.26
CA THR A 101 26.74 15.85 5.87
C THR A 101 27.03 16.74 7.08
N GLU A 102 28.31 17.06 7.34
CA GLU A 102 28.76 17.94 8.44
C GLU A 102 28.21 19.39 8.37
N MET A 103 27.22 19.64 7.51
CA MET A 103 26.56 20.91 7.38
C MET A 103 25.49 21.07 8.45
N GLU A 104 25.40 22.28 9.00
CA GLU A 104 24.41 22.68 10.00
C GLU A 104 22.97 22.60 9.47
N ILE A 105 22.81 22.58 8.14
CA ILE A 105 21.52 22.51 7.44
C ILE A 105 21.53 21.29 6.51
N GLU A 106 20.44 20.52 6.52
CA GLU A 106 20.19 19.48 5.50
C GLU A 106 19.98 20.16 4.13
N PRO A 107 20.89 19.99 3.17
CA PRO A 107 20.87 20.75 1.93
C PRO A 107 19.76 20.28 1.00
N VAL A 108 19.32 21.18 0.12
CA VAL A 108 18.40 20.82 -0.96
C VAL A 108 19.15 20.07 -2.05
N VAL A 109 18.63 18.92 -2.46
CA VAL A 109 19.21 18.12 -3.56
C VAL A 109 18.36 18.19 -4.83
N GLY A 110 17.13 18.67 -4.73
CA GLY A 110 16.24 18.88 -5.86
C GLY A 110 14.84 19.29 -5.39
N TRP A 111 13.92 19.36 -6.34
CA TRP A 111 12.52 19.69 -6.07
C TRP A 111 11.57 18.75 -6.80
N LEU A 112 10.39 18.54 -6.21
CA LEU A 112 9.20 18.12 -6.95
C LEU A 112 8.30 19.33 -7.16
N VAL A 113 7.89 19.59 -8.40
CA VAL A 113 7.01 20.70 -8.75
C VAL A 113 5.67 20.15 -9.22
N ALA A 114 4.59 20.52 -8.56
CA ALA A 114 3.25 20.09 -8.96
C ALA A 114 2.80 20.80 -10.24
N LEU A 115 2.44 20.01 -11.25
CA LEU A 115 1.99 20.49 -12.57
C LEU A 115 0.46 20.43 -12.74
N SER A 116 -0.22 19.62 -11.91
CA SER A 116 -1.67 19.45 -11.91
C SER A 116 -2.26 19.49 -10.49
N GLY A 117 -3.59 19.35 -10.41
CA GLY A 117 -4.30 19.35 -9.14
C GLY A 117 -4.37 20.72 -8.47
N LYS A 118 -4.91 20.75 -7.25
CA LYS A 118 -5.04 21.98 -6.46
C LYS A 118 -3.69 22.54 -5.99
N ALA A 119 -2.67 21.68 -5.91
CA ALA A 119 -1.31 22.07 -5.55
C ALA A 119 -0.49 22.61 -6.73
N LYS A 120 -1.07 22.78 -7.93
CA LYS A 120 -0.35 23.23 -9.13
C LYS A 120 0.49 24.49 -8.86
N GLY A 121 1.77 24.44 -9.25
CA GLY A 121 2.76 25.49 -9.05
C GLY A 121 3.51 25.41 -7.72
N LYS A 122 3.05 24.60 -6.77
CA LYS A 122 3.75 24.36 -5.50
C LYS A 122 5.01 23.53 -5.74
N SER A 123 6.09 23.91 -5.07
CA SER A 123 7.36 23.17 -5.06
C SER A 123 7.61 22.52 -3.71
N TYR A 124 8.16 21.32 -3.72
CA TYR A 124 8.55 20.57 -2.53
C TYR A 124 10.06 20.33 -2.57
N MET A 125 10.76 20.72 -1.51
CA MET A 125 12.21 20.54 -1.41
C MET A 125 12.54 19.09 -1.07
N LEU A 126 13.47 18.52 -1.81
CA LEU A 126 14.02 17.19 -1.54
C LEU A 126 15.35 17.30 -0.82
N LYS A 127 15.62 16.31 0.04
CA LYS A 127 16.86 16.15 0.80
C LYS A 127 17.53 14.83 0.46
N ALA A 128 18.78 14.67 0.89
CA ALA A 128 19.50 13.41 0.76
C ALA A 128 18.78 12.26 1.49
N GLY A 129 18.81 11.08 0.89
CA GLY A 129 18.09 9.91 1.39
C GLY A 129 16.60 9.91 0.99
N PRO A 130 15.76 9.16 1.72
CA PRO A 130 14.34 9.00 1.41
C PRO A 130 13.50 10.24 1.71
N ASN A 131 12.70 10.65 0.73
CA ASN A 131 11.68 11.68 0.85
C ASN A 131 10.31 11.02 0.65
N PHE A 132 9.54 10.87 1.73
CA PHE A 132 8.24 10.24 1.70
C PHE A 132 7.18 11.20 1.15
N ILE A 133 6.41 10.73 0.16
CA ILE A 133 5.30 11.45 -0.46
C ILE A 133 3.98 10.89 0.10
N GLY A 134 3.09 11.77 0.53
CA GLY A 134 1.75 11.38 0.96
C GLY A 134 0.87 12.58 1.27
N ARG A 135 -0.36 12.32 1.71
CA ARG A 135 -1.34 13.37 2.02
C ARG A 135 -1.24 13.90 3.45
N ASP A 136 -0.65 13.12 4.36
CA ASP A 136 -0.45 13.53 5.75
C ASP A 136 0.59 14.66 5.84
N SER A 137 0.41 15.57 6.80
CA SER A 137 1.30 16.71 7.03
C SER A 137 2.68 16.30 7.57
N SER A 138 2.82 15.10 8.12
CA SER A 138 4.09 14.56 8.60
C SER A 138 5.01 14.04 7.48
N MET A 139 4.51 13.96 6.23
CA MET A 139 5.30 13.53 5.08
C MET A 139 6.31 14.61 4.67
N ASN A 140 7.45 14.20 4.08
CA ASN A 140 8.42 15.16 3.54
C ASN A 140 7.81 15.97 2.39
N VAL A 141 7.04 15.30 1.54
CA VAL A 141 6.29 15.88 0.42
C VAL A 141 4.81 15.67 0.70
N SER A 142 4.18 16.70 1.28
CA SER A 142 2.77 16.64 1.69
C SER A 142 1.82 17.23 0.64
N ILE A 143 1.02 16.36 0.03
CA ILE A 143 0.00 16.71 -0.98
C ILE A 143 -1.39 16.64 -0.32
N THR A 144 -1.61 17.52 0.65
CA THR A 144 -2.83 17.57 1.48
C THR A 144 -4.13 17.78 0.68
N GLU A 145 -4.00 18.36 -0.51
CA GLU A 145 -5.11 18.88 -1.30
C GLU A 145 -5.73 17.82 -2.25
N ASP A 146 -5.09 16.66 -2.42
CA ASP A 146 -5.51 15.56 -3.29
C ASP A 146 -5.93 14.33 -2.46
N ASN A 147 -7.23 14.05 -2.40
CA ASN A 147 -7.78 12.94 -1.61
C ASN A 147 -7.48 11.55 -2.17
N THR A 148 -7.03 11.43 -3.42
CA THR A 148 -6.61 10.16 -4.02
C THR A 148 -5.19 9.79 -3.60
N VAL A 149 -4.43 10.75 -3.05
CA VAL A 149 -3.13 10.49 -2.45
C VAL A 149 -3.32 9.82 -1.08
N SER A 150 -2.66 8.68 -0.92
CA SER A 150 -2.61 7.93 0.34
C SER A 150 -2.04 8.79 1.48
N ARG A 151 -2.62 8.65 2.68
CA ARG A 151 -2.22 9.44 3.86
C ARG A 151 -0.74 9.32 4.15
N ASN A 152 -0.26 8.10 4.35
CA ASN A 152 1.12 7.82 4.69
C ASN A 152 1.82 7.14 3.52
N LYS A 153 3.04 7.61 3.19
CA LYS A 153 3.99 6.97 2.28
C LYS A 153 3.30 6.34 1.06
N HIS A 154 2.69 7.16 0.21
CA HIS A 154 2.15 6.72 -1.08
C HIS A 154 3.30 6.26 -1.99
N ALA A 155 4.32 7.10 -2.10
CA ALA A 155 5.52 6.86 -2.88
C ALA A 155 6.73 7.43 -2.13
N VAL A 156 7.93 7.06 -2.57
CA VAL A 156 9.18 7.55 -2.00
C VAL A 156 10.08 8.00 -3.13
N VAL A 157 10.68 9.19 -3.01
CA VAL A 157 11.78 9.64 -3.85
C VAL A 157 13.05 9.65 -3.02
N ILE A 158 14.07 8.93 -3.46
CA ILE A 158 15.36 8.81 -2.78
C ILE A 158 16.40 9.53 -3.61
N TYR A 159 17.16 10.45 -3.01
CA TYR A 159 18.45 10.87 -3.57
C TYR A 159 19.55 10.05 -2.90
N ASP A 160 20.39 9.40 -3.72
CA ASP A 160 21.61 8.75 -3.24
C ASP A 160 22.83 9.66 -3.54
N PRO A 161 23.44 10.27 -2.50
CA PRO A 161 24.67 11.04 -2.62
C PRO A 161 25.82 10.32 -3.34
N LYS A 162 25.94 9.00 -3.15
CA LYS A 162 27.08 8.24 -3.68
C LYS A 162 26.99 8.09 -5.19
N SER A 163 25.81 7.73 -5.68
CA SER A 163 25.56 7.62 -7.12
C SER A 163 25.13 8.93 -7.77
N ARG A 164 24.80 9.97 -6.99
CA ARG A 164 24.30 11.29 -7.44
C ARG A 164 23.02 11.19 -8.27
N ARG A 165 22.18 10.21 -7.93
CA ARG A 165 20.97 9.86 -8.70
C ARG A 165 19.74 9.85 -7.83
N PHE A 166 18.61 10.11 -8.49
CA PHE A 166 17.29 10.00 -7.90
C PHE A 166 16.65 8.68 -8.27
N PHE A 167 15.92 8.12 -7.31
CA PHE A 167 15.19 6.88 -7.44
C PHE A 167 13.78 7.06 -6.91
N ALA A 168 12.81 6.41 -7.54
CA ALA A 168 11.43 6.36 -7.06
C ALA A 168 11.02 4.91 -6.76
N LEU A 169 10.30 4.75 -5.66
CA LEU A 169 9.81 3.46 -5.17
C LEU A 169 8.35 3.59 -4.73
N PRO A 170 7.55 2.51 -4.85
CA PRO A 170 6.25 2.46 -4.22
C PRO A 170 6.43 2.56 -2.70
N GLY A 171 5.51 3.26 -2.05
CA GLY A 171 5.53 3.37 -0.59
C GLY A 171 4.80 2.20 0.07
N GLU A 172 4.23 2.44 1.25
CA GLU A 172 3.48 1.43 2.02
C GLU A 172 2.00 1.35 1.60
N SER A 173 1.57 2.24 0.72
CA SER A 173 0.22 2.21 0.19
C SER A 173 0.01 1.08 -0.83
N ARG A 174 -1.25 0.65 -0.96
CA ARG A 174 -1.71 -0.21 -2.06
C ARG A 174 -2.01 0.57 -3.35
N ALA A 175 -1.96 1.90 -3.30
CA ALA A 175 -2.20 2.75 -4.45
C ALA A 175 -1.00 2.70 -5.41
N LEU A 176 -1.30 2.73 -6.72
CA LEU A 176 -0.29 2.76 -7.75
C LEU A 176 0.30 4.16 -7.91
N PHE A 177 1.57 4.21 -8.27
CA PHE A 177 2.24 5.42 -8.69
C PHE A 177 3.00 5.17 -9.99
N TYR A 178 3.28 6.25 -10.73
CA TYR A 178 3.83 6.18 -12.08
C TYR A 178 5.01 7.12 -12.25
N VAL A 179 5.95 6.75 -13.11
CA VAL A 179 7.01 7.63 -13.64
C VAL A 179 6.87 7.67 -15.16
N ASP A 180 6.76 8.86 -15.75
CA ASP A 180 6.50 9.07 -17.19
C ASP A 180 5.36 8.18 -17.73
N ASP A 181 4.26 8.11 -16.96
CA ASP A 181 3.05 7.32 -17.21
C ASP A 181 3.26 5.77 -17.20
N GLU A 182 4.44 5.27 -16.82
CA GLU A 182 4.70 3.85 -16.56
C GLU A 182 4.53 3.50 -15.07
N VAL A 183 3.86 2.39 -14.77
CA VAL A 183 3.62 1.94 -13.40
C VAL A 183 4.93 1.50 -12.74
N VAL A 184 5.20 2.01 -11.55
CA VAL A 184 6.40 1.65 -10.80
C VAL A 184 6.08 0.61 -9.74
N LEU A 185 6.60 -0.60 -9.95
CA LEU A 185 6.42 -1.73 -9.04
C LEU A 185 7.65 -1.99 -8.16
N ASN A 186 8.81 -1.45 -8.54
CA ASN A 186 10.10 -1.66 -7.89
C ASN A 186 10.93 -0.37 -7.96
N ASN A 187 12.19 -0.41 -7.53
CA ASN A 187 13.10 0.71 -7.67
C ASN A 187 13.35 1.12 -9.13
N VAL A 188 13.08 2.37 -9.47
CA VAL A 188 13.33 2.96 -10.80
C VAL A 188 14.10 4.26 -10.65
N GLU A 189 15.11 4.48 -11.50
CA GLU A 189 15.81 5.77 -11.55
C GLU A 189 14.90 6.84 -12.15
N VAL A 190 14.90 8.04 -11.55
CA VAL A 190 14.20 9.21 -12.08
C VAL A 190 15.21 10.28 -12.46
N LYS A 191 15.13 10.77 -13.70
CA LYS A 191 16.01 11.79 -14.27
C LYS A 191 15.38 13.18 -14.18
N ASP A 192 16.22 14.20 -14.37
CA ASP A 192 15.75 15.58 -14.40
C ASP A 192 14.59 15.76 -15.40
N ARG A 193 13.59 16.52 -14.99
CA ARG A 193 12.34 16.80 -15.73
C ARG A 193 11.41 15.62 -16.00
N GLN A 194 11.69 14.42 -15.49
CA GLN A 194 10.72 13.32 -15.54
C GLN A 194 9.54 13.56 -14.61
N LEU A 195 8.39 12.99 -14.98
CA LEU A 195 7.13 13.17 -14.29
C LEU A 195 6.84 12.00 -13.35
N LEU A 196 6.35 12.31 -12.16
CA LEU A 196 5.80 11.35 -11.22
C LEU A 196 4.30 11.61 -11.09
N THR A 197 3.49 10.57 -11.22
CA THR A 197 2.05 10.65 -10.96
C THR A 197 1.72 9.93 -9.67
N VAL A 198 1.17 10.66 -8.70
CA VAL A 198 0.78 10.16 -7.38
C VAL A 198 -0.66 10.60 -7.13
N GLY A 199 -1.59 9.63 -7.10
CA GLY A 199 -3.02 9.97 -7.14
C GLY A 199 -3.39 10.66 -8.45
N GLU A 200 -4.06 11.82 -8.37
CA GLU A 200 -4.42 12.68 -9.52
C GLU A 200 -3.37 13.79 -9.76
N THR A 201 -2.37 13.89 -8.88
CA THR A 201 -1.34 14.93 -8.94
C THR A 201 -0.14 14.46 -9.77
N LYS A 202 0.21 15.24 -10.80
CA LYS A 202 1.46 15.11 -11.56
C LYS A 202 2.51 16.04 -10.96
N LEU A 203 3.67 15.49 -10.65
CA LEU A 203 4.84 16.18 -10.14
C LEU A 203 5.97 16.07 -11.16
N MET A 204 6.80 17.10 -11.30
CA MET A 204 8.02 17.04 -12.11
C MET A 204 9.23 17.08 -11.19
N LEU A 205 10.19 16.18 -11.40
CA LEU A 205 11.49 16.27 -10.76
C LEU A 205 12.30 17.42 -11.38
N VAL A 206 12.85 18.26 -10.53
CA VAL A 206 13.89 19.23 -10.88
C VAL A 206 15.13 18.86 -10.08
N ALA A 207 16.05 18.16 -10.72
CA ALA A 207 17.25 17.63 -10.07
C ALA A 207 18.29 18.75 -9.94
N PHE A 208 18.53 19.21 -8.71
CA PHE A 208 19.59 20.16 -8.44
C PHE A 208 20.94 19.45 -8.41
N CYS A 209 21.04 18.40 -7.59
CA CYS A 209 22.16 17.50 -7.61
C CYS A 209 22.04 16.51 -8.78
N ASN A 210 23.10 16.39 -9.57
CA ASN A 210 23.21 15.53 -10.74
C ASN A 210 24.69 15.30 -11.08
N GLU A 211 24.99 14.76 -12.27
CA GLU A 211 26.35 14.53 -12.73
C GLU A 211 27.24 15.79 -12.75
N LYS A 212 26.65 16.99 -12.89
CA LYS A 212 27.37 18.26 -12.98
C LYS A 212 27.60 18.94 -11.65
N PHE A 213 26.81 18.63 -10.64
CA PHE A 213 26.89 19.24 -9.32
C PHE A 213 26.36 18.28 -8.27
N ALA A 214 27.12 18.07 -7.20
CA ALA A 214 26.64 17.42 -6.00
C ALA A 214 27.30 18.07 -4.77
N TRP A 215 26.61 18.12 -3.63
CA TRP A 215 27.19 18.66 -2.39
C TRP A 215 28.43 17.90 -1.93
N GLU A 216 28.52 16.63 -2.33
CA GLU A 216 29.65 15.76 -2.09
C GLU A 216 30.94 16.26 -2.77
N ASP A 217 30.84 17.09 -3.82
CA ASP A 217 31.99 17.70 -4.49
C ASP A 217 32.62 18.87 -3.71
N LEU A 218 31.89 19.45 -2.75
CA LEU A 218 32.33 20.62 -1.99
C LEU A 218 33.03 20.26 -0.67
N LYS A 219 33.14 18.97 -0.35
CA LYS A 219 33.82 18.53 0.87
C LYS A 219 35.33 18.63 0.62
N GLU A 220 35.97 19.61 1.24
CA GLU A 220 37.44 19.69 1.30
C GLU A 220 37.98 18.49 2.07
N ASP A 221 38.99 17.83 1.52
CA ASP A 221 39.76 16.81 2.24
C ASP A 221 40.39 17.48 3.47
N LYS A 222 39.91 17.15 4.67
CA LYS A 222 40.60 17.47 5.93
C LYS A 222 41.81 16.56 6.07
N ASP A 223 42.76 16.66 5.14
CA ASP A 223 44.09 16.06 5.21
C ASP A 223 45.14 17.18 5.14
N GLU A 224 45.41 17.80 6.29
CA GLU A 224 46.70 18.44 6.60
C GLU A 224 47.05 18.25 8.09
#